data_AF-A0A4R6MH15-F1
#
_entry.id   AF-A0A4R6MH15-F1
#
_cell.length_a   1.000
_cell.length_b   1.000
_cell.length_c   1.000
_cell.angle_alpha   90.00
_cell.angle_beta   90.00
_cell.angle_gamma   90.00
#
_symmetry.space_group_name_H-M   'P 1'
#
loop_
_entity.id
_entity.type
_entity.pdbx_description
1 polymer ?
#
loop_
_entity_poly.entity_id
_entity_poly.type
_entity_poly.pdbx_seq_one_letter_code
_entity_poly.pdbx_strand_id
1 'polypeptide(L)'
;MPKKDPSISQEMESLLVVSKMEWKETLKNWLPAYIKRAGLDHETLSNQLWEQFNVRQKTTNLRSKFSQGTVDGQLLMQILLLCDQQVNLTEISECYERAKMKVRDATTPDDTKC
;
A
#
# COMPACT_ATOMS: atom_id res chain seq x y z
N MET A 1 1.49 -12.45 -38.25
CA MET A 1 1.20 -11.98 -36.88
C MET A 1 2.01 -12.85 -35.92
N PRO A 2 2.93 -12.30 -35.11
CA PRO A 2 3.66 -13.10 -34.14
C PRO A 2 2.66 -13.62 -33.10
N LYS A 3 2.61 -14.95 -32.93
CA LYS A 3 1.79 -15.59 -31.90
C LYS A 3 2.41 -15.19 -30.55
N LYS A 4 1.71 -14.39 -29.75
CA LYS A 4 2.10 -14.13 -28.36
C LYS A 4 2.13 -15.48 -27.64
N ASP A 5 3.29 -15.85 -27.11
CA ASP A 5 3.44 -17.07 -26.32
C ASP A 5 2.49 -17.02 -25.12
N PRO A 6 1.54 -17.95 -24.99
CA PRO A 6 0.56 -17.96 -23.89
C PRO A 6 1.20 -17.99 -22.50
N SER A 7 2.40 -18.56 -22.37
CA SER A 7 3.09 -18.73 -21.08
C SER A 7 3.52 -17.41 -20.46
N ILE A 8 4.05 -16.48 -21.26
CA ILE A 8 4.53 -15.17 -20.78
C ILE A 8 3.36 -14.36 -20.21
N SER A 9 2.18 -14.46 -20.84
CA SER A 9 0.99 -13.74 -20.36
C SER A 9 0.50 -14.29 -19.01
N GLN A 10 0.56 -15.61 -18.82
CA GLN A 10 0.14 -16.27 -17.58
C GLN A 10 1.12 -16.06 -16.41
N GLU A 11 2.42 -16.03 -16.69
CA GLU A 11 3.46 -15.71 -15.69
C GLU A 11 3.36 -14.24 -15.25
N MET A 12 3.17 -13.31 -16.19
CA MET A 12 2.94 -11.90 -15.87
C MET A 12 1.66 -11.68 -15.05
N GLU A 13 0.56 -12.35 -15.40
CA GLU A 13 -0.68 -12.28 -14.62
C GLU A 13 -0.48 -12.82 -13.19
N SER A 14 0.24 -13.92 -13.05
CA SER A 14 0.54 -14.53 -11.75
C SER A 14 1.40 -13.62 -10.87
N LEU A 15 2.44 -13.00 -11.45
CA LEU A 15 3.27 -11.99 -10.77
C LEU A 15 2.45 -10.77 -10.32
N LEU A 16 1.55 -10.29 -11.17
CA LEU A 16 0.66 -9.17 -10.84
C LEU A 16 -0.31 -9.54 -9.70
N VAL A 17 -0.79 -10.78 -9.63
CA VAL A 17 -1.66 -11.26 -8.54
C VAL A 17 -0.89 -11.36 -7.22
N VAL A 18 0.30 -11.96 -7.23
CA VAL A 18 1.16 -12.06 -6.03
C VAL A 18 1.51 -10.67 -5.51
N SER A 19 1.95 -9.76 -6.39
CA SER A 19 2.26 -8.38 -6.05
C SER A 19 1.05 -7.64 -5.44
N LYS A 20 -0.16 -7.87 -5.97
CA LYS A 20 -1.40 -7.30 -5.40
C LYS A 20 -1.72 -7.85 -4.01
N MET A 21 -1.51 -9.15 -3.76
CA MET A 21 -1.76 -9.76 -2.45
C MET A 21 -0.76 -9.25 -1.41
N GLU A 22 0.52 -9.18 -1.75
CA GLU A 22 1.56 -8.65 -0.86
C GLU A 22 1.34 -7.17 -0.56
N TRP A 23 0.95 -6.39 -1.57
CA TRP A 23 0.61 -4.99 -1.38
C TRP A 23 -0.59 -4.81 -0.45
N LYS A 24 -1.62 -5.64 -0.61
CA LYS A 24 -2.78 -5.66 0.27
C LYS A 24 -2.40 -5.95 1.72
N GLU A 25 -1.59 -6.98 1.97
CA GLU A 25 -1.12 -7.30 3.33
C GLU A 25 -0.21 -6.22 3.90
N THR A 26 0.61 -5.58 3.07
CA THR A 26 1.42 -4.43 3.48
C THR A 26 0.52 -3.27 3.92
N LEU A 27 -0.47 -2.89 3.12
CA LEU A 27 -1.39 -1.80 3.42
C LEU A 27 -2.22 -2.07 4.68
N LYS A 28 -2.69 -3.31 4.90
CA LYS A 28 -3.44 -3.70 6.11
C LYS A 28 -2.69 -3.41 7.40
N ASN A 29 -1.38 -3.60 7.40
CA ASN A 29 -0.55 -3.48 8.59
C ASN A 29 0.06 -2.09 8.72
N TRP A 30 0.62 -1.57 7.63
CA TRP A 30 1.37 -0.33 7.64
C TRP A 30 0.48 0.90 7.78
N LEU A 31 -0.61 0.98 7.01
CA LEU A 31 -1.41 2.21 6.93
C LEU A 31 -2.11 2.57 8.26
N PRO A 32 -2.75 1.64 8.99
CA PRO A 32 -3.31 1.95 10.30
C PRO A 32 -2.26 2.39 11.31
N ALA A 33 -1.08 1.75 11.31
CA ALA A 33 0.01 2.10 12.20
C ALA A 33 0.60 3.48 11.89
N TYR A 34 0.67 3.84 10.61
CA TYR A 34 1.11 5.16 10.14
C TYR A 34 0.13 6.26 10.59
N ILE A 35 -1.17 6.09 10.32
CA ILE A 35 -2.22 7.05 10.69
C ILE A 35 -2.29 7.26 12.21
N LYS A 36 -2.17 6.18 12.98
CA LYS A 36 -2.12 6.26 14.45
C LYS A 36 -0.91 7.08 14.94
N ARG A 37 0.26 6.95 14.30
CA ARG A 37 1.46 7.74 14.63
C ARG A 37 1.31 9.22 14.27
N ALA A 38 0.59 9.52 13.18
CA ALA A 38 0.21 10.88 12.82
C ALA A 38 -0.88 11.49 13.73
N GLY A 39 -1.33 10.77 14.77
CA GLY A 39 -2.32 11.29 15.72
C GLY A 39 -3.73 11.47 15.11
N LEU A 40 -4.00 10.86 13.96
CA LEU A 40 -5.29 10.93 13.29
C LEU A 40 -6.13 9.70 13.61
N ASP A 41 -7.39 9.92 13.97
CA ASP A 41 -8.39 8.86 13.92
C ASP A 41 -9.14 8.88 12.59
N HIS A 42 -9.98 7.86 12.37
CA HIS A 42 -10.68 7.70 11.10
C HIS A 42 -11.74 8.79 10.86
N GLU A 43 -12.23 9.45 11.90
CA GLU A 43 -13.25 10.49 11.79
C GLU A 43 -12.60 11.82 11.39
N THR A 44 -11.52 12.17 12.08
CA THR A 44 -10.66 13.31 11.74
C THR A 44 -10.14 13.19 10.31
N LEU A 45 -9.65 12.00 9.93
CA LEU A 45 -9.18 11.74 8.58
C LEU A 45 -10.30 11.87 7.54
N SER A 46 -11.51 11.36 7.84
CA SER A 46 -12.70 11.51 6.99
C SER A 46 -13.02 12.98 6.73
N ASN A 47 -13.01 13.81 7.78
CA ASN A 47 -13.32 15.22 7.68
C ASN A 47 -12.25 15.97 6.88
N GLN A 48 -10.97 15.74 7.15
CA GLN A 48 -9.87 16.37 6.41
C GLN A 48 -9.83 15.98 4.93
N LEU A 49 -10.13 14.72 4.61
CA LEU A 49 -10.24 14.27 3.21
C LEU A 49 -11.35 15.01 2.45
N TRP A 50 -12.45 15.30 3.13
CA TRP A 50 -13.52 16.12 2.55
C TRP A 50 -13.09 17.58 2.42
N GLU A 51 -12.57 18.18 3.48
CA GLU A 51 -12.21 19.60 3.50
C GLU A 51 -11.10 19.97 2.50
N GLN A 52 -10.06 19.16 2.40
CA GLN A 52 -8.89 19.48 1.56
C GLN A 52 -9.00 18.95 0.13
N PHE A 53 -9.61 17.78 -0.06
CA PHE A 53 -9.62 17.08 -1.35
C PHE A 53 -11.02 16.85 -1.91
N ASN A 54 -12.09 17.26 -1.20
CA ASN A 54 -13.48 16.98 -1.56
C ASN A 54 -13.77 15.48 -1.74
N VAL A 55 -13.08 14.62 -0.99
CA VAL A 55 -13.25 13.17 -1.06
C VAL A 55 -14.18 12.71 0.06
N ARG A 56 -15.39 12.26 -0.31
CA ARG A 56 -16.34 11.70 0.65
C ARG A 56 -15.92 10.29 1.07
N GLN A 57 -15.44 10.14 2.30
CA GLN A 57 -15.19 8.84 2.90
C GLN A 57 -15.88 8.75 4.25
N LYS A 58 -16.90 7.90 4.40
CA LYS A 58 -17.47 7.64 5.73
C LYS A 58 -16.42 6.95 6.61
N THR A 59 -16.38 7.26 7.90
CA THR A 59 -15.48 6.64 8.88
C THR A 59 -15.50 5.11 8.85
N THR A 60 -16.68 4.50 8.71
CA THR A 60 -16.83 3.03 8.59
C THR A 60 -16.25 2.47 7.29
N ASN A 61 -16.33 3.23 6.19
CA ASN A 61 -15.76 2.86 4.91
C ASN A 61 -14.23 2.89 4.97
N LEU A 62 -13.62 3.94 5.56
CA LEU A 62 -12.18 4.01 5.78
C LEU A 62 -11.68 2.84 6.61
N ARG A 63 -12.33 2.58 7.76
CA ARG A 63 -12.00 1.43 8.62
C ARG A 63 -12.03 0.12 7.86
N SER A 64 -13.06 -0.09 7.03
CA SER A 64 -13.19 -1.30 6.19
C SER A 64 -12.08 -1.39 5.14
N LYS A 65 -11.77 -0.30 4.43
CA LYS A 65 -10.70 -0.29 3.42
C LYS A 65 -9.34 -0.57 4.04
N PHE A 66 -9.09 -0.07 5.23
CA PHE A 66 -7.82 -0.25 5.92
C PHE A 66 -7.66 -1.69 6.39
N SER A 67 -8.67 -2.24 7.09
CA SER A 67 -8.63 -3.63 7.55
C SER A 67 -8.56 -4.65 6.41
N GLN A 68 -9.10 -4.28 5.25
CA GLN A 68 -9.06 -5.11 4.05
C GLN A 68 -7.82 -4.85 3.18
N GLY A 69 -7.05 -3.79 3.39
CA GLY A 69 -5.92 -3.39 2.54
C GLY A 69 -6.36 -2.99 1.13
N THR A 70 -7.58 -2.47 0.97
CA THR A 70 -8.20 -2.14 -0.32
C THR A 70 -8.22 -0.64 -0.59
N VAL A 71 -7.29 0.11 0.02
CA VAL A 71 -7.10 1.53 -0.25
C VAL A 71 -6.50 1.70 -1.63
N ASP A 72 -7.23 2.35 -2.53
CA ASP A 72 -6.75 2.68 -3.86
C ASP A 72 -5.63 3.73 -3.82
N GLY A 73 -4.83 3.81 -4.88
CA GLY A 73 -3.63 4.65 -4.92
C GLY A 73 -3.92 6.15 -4.76
N GLN A 74 -5.05 6.64 -5.27
CA GLN A 74 -5.41 8.05 -5.15
C GLN A 74 -5.77 8.40 -3.71
N LEU A 75 -6.62 7.59 -3.08
CA LEU A 75 -6.99 7.77 -1.69
C LEU A 75 -5.77 7.64 -0.77
N LEU A 76 -4.89 6.67 -1.06
CA LEU A 76 -3.64 6.51 -0.33
C LEU A 76 -2.75 7.76 -0.43
N MET A 77 -2.57 8.31 -1.62
CA MET A 77 -1.78 9.54 -1.82
C MET A 77 -2.36 10.72 -1.05
N GLN A 78 -3.68 10.88 -1.03
CA GLN A 78 -4.34 11.97 -0.30
C GLN A 78 -4.20 11.80 1.22
N ILE A 79 -4.35 10.57 1.73
CA ILE A 79 -4.10 10.27 3.14
C ILE A 79 -2.65 10.58 3.50
N LEU A 80 -1.70 10.19 2.63
CA LEU A 80 -0.29 10.50 2.81
C LEU A 80 -0.05 12.00 2.86
N LEU A 81 -0.65 12.79 1.96
CA LEU A 81 -0.53 14.25 1.98
C LEU A 81 -1.10 14.89 3.26
N LEU A 82 -2.20 14.35 3.81
CA LEU A 82 -2.74 14.81 5.10
C LEU A 82 -1.78 14.50 6.26
N CYS A 83 -1.17 13.31 6.24
CA CYS A 83 -0.18 12.93 7.24
C CYS A 83 1.17 13.65 7.05
N ASP A 84 1.55 13.99 5.81
CA ASP A 84 2.77 14.70 5.40
C ASP A 84 2.67 16.21 5.66
N GLN A 85 1.45 16.78 5.72
CA GLN A 85 1.23 18.07 6.38
C GLN A 85 1.64 18.06 7.88
N GLN A 86 1.88 16.87 8.47
CA GLN A 86 2.32 16.71 9.85
C GLN A 86 3.68 15.98 10.03
N VAL A 87 4.28 15.33 9.00
CA VAL A 87 5.53 14.54 9.13
C VAL A 87 6.41 14.60 7.85
N ASN A 88 7.73 14.55 8.04
CA ASN A 88 8.81 14.70 7.05
C ASN A 88 8.94 13.50 6.06
N LEU A 89 9.05 13.79 4.75
CA LEU A 89 9.11 12.86 3.59
C LEU A 89 10.10 11.67 3.70
N THR A 90 11.09 11.74 4.58
CA THR A 90 12.13 10.72 4.77
C THR A 90 11.57 9.34 5.17
N GLU A 91 10.55 9.27 6.02
CA GLU A 91 10.03 7.98 6.52
C GLU A 91 9.27 7.18 5.45
N ILE A 92 8.64 7.86 4.47
CA ILE A 92 7.94 7.22 3.36
C ILE A 92 8.95 6.45 2.49
N SER A 93 10.11 7.06 2.24
CA SER A 93 11.20 6.42 1.50
C SER A 93 11.75 5.19 2.24
N GLU A 94 11.98 5.27 3.55
CA GLU A 94 12.47 4.15 4.35
C GLU A 94 11.50 2.97 4.41
N CYS A 95 10.19 3.25 4.44
CA CYS A 95 9.18 2.19 4.45
C CYS A 95 9.06 1.48 3.10
N TYR A 96 9.16 2.24 2.01
CA TYR A 96 9.24 1.70 0.66
C TYR A 96 10.48 0.82 0.48
N GLU A 97 11.65 1.27 0.95
CA GLU A 97 12.88 0.49 0.86
C GLU A 97 12.84 -0.77 1.75
N ARG A 98 12.24 -0.72 2.95
CA ARG A 98 12.01 -1.94 3.75
C ARG A 98 11.07 -2.94 3.06
N ALA A 99 10.03 -2.45 2.39
CA ALA A 99 9.13 -3.32 1.63
C ALA A 99 9.86 -3.98 0.44
N LYS A 100 10.70 -3.21 -0.29
CA LYS A 100 11.57 -3.74 -1.34
C LYS A 100 12.57 -4.79 -0.84
N MET A 101 13.21 -4.55 0.31
CA MET A 101 14.22 -5.49 0.84
C MET A 101 13.59 -6.83 1.22
N LYS A 102 12.37 -6.85 1.77
CA LYS A 102 11.63 -8.09 2.03
C LYS A 102 11.28 -8.88 0.77
N VAL A 103 11.01 -8.18 -0.34
CA VAL A 103 10.84 -8.81 -1.66
C VAL A 103 12.15 -9.41 -2.16
N ARG A 104 13.28 -8.72 -1.92
CA ARG A 104 14.61 -9.20 -2.31
C ARG A 104 15.01 -10.48 -1.57
N ASP A 105 14.82 -10.51 -0.25
CA ASP A 105 15.16 -11.68 0.58
C ASP A 105 14.25 -12.90 0.28
N ALA A 106 13.00 -12.67 -0.13
CA ALA A 106 12.09 -13.73 -0.58
C ALA A 106 12.42 -14.28 -1.98
N THR A 107 13.28 -13.58 -2.75
CA THR A 107 13.70 -13.98 -4.11
C THR A 107 15.10 -14.58 -4.19
N THR A 108 15.82 -14.74 -3.09
CA THR A 108 17.03 -15.59 -3.04
C THR A 108 16.61 -17.04 -2.93
N PRO A 109 16.80 -17.88 -3.97
CA PRO A 109 16.82 -19.31 -3.77
C PRO A 109 18.05 -19.62 -2.90
N ASP A 110 17.84 -20.55 -1.98
CA ASP A 110 18.85 -21.14 -1.11
C ASP A 110 19.85 -21.93 -1.98
N ASP A 111 20.77 -21.23 -2.66
CA ASP A 111 21.97 -21.81 -3.25
C ASP A 111 23.02 -21.93 -2.15
N THR A 112 22.81 -22.86 -1.22
CA THR A 112 23.92 -23.49 -0.53
C THR A 112 23.59 -24.95 -0.25
N LYS A 113 23.75 -25.77 -1.29
CA LYS A 113 24.21 -27.14 -1.10
C LYS A 113 25.58 -27.09 -0.41
N CYS A 114 25.67 -27.72 0.76
CA CYS A 114 26.84 -28.49 1.17
C CYS A 114 26.34 -29.80 1.76
#